data_AF-A0AAD7PHF8-F1
#
_entry.id   AF-A0AAD7PHF8-F1
#
_cell.length_a   1.000
_cell.length_b   1.000
_cell.length_c   1.000
_cell.angle_alpha   90.00
_cell.angle_beta   90.00
_cell.angle_gamma   90.00
#
_symmetry.space_group_name_H-M   'P 1'
#
loop_
_entity.id
_entity.type
_entity.pdbx_description
1 polymer ?
#
loop_
_entity_poly.entity_id
_entity_poly.type
_entity_poly.pdbx_seq_one_letter_code
_entity_poly.pdbx_strand_id
1 'polypeptide(L)'
;MKLDFFGSIEPDGCYFGRRKLNRKEIHDIYGTRHIGRDQARGLVGLMDFFCFSEACLIADIVQHFVDAKLEFDACYIYEDVNRAIQHVHRSGLVHRGILSDPHRYLVKNGQILRFLRMLREKGKKLFLLTNSPFYFVDGGMRFMLEDSLGCRDSWRELFDVVIAKANKPAFYTWEHPFRCYDTEKDTLAFTKVDTFLPDKVYYQGCLKSFLQITKWNGPEVIYFGDHLFSDLRGPSKAGWRTAAIIHELENEIHIQNADSYRFEQAKFHIMQELLGRLHATVANRERTEAYNSLLEELNVERQKARHIMKTMFNRSFGATFLTDTGQESAFAYHIHQYADVYTSKPENFLFYPPEAWLHVPFDIKIMPHHLKIPSSLFRNN
;
A
#
# COMPACT_ATOMS: atom_id res chain seq x y z
N MET A 1 -13.31 -0.13 8.45
CA MET A 1 -12.88 -0.96 9.61
C MET A 1 -11.45 -1.40 9.39
N LYS A 2 -10.69 -1.66 10.44
CA LYS A 2 -9.34 -2.24 10.35
C LYS A 2 -9.35 -3.71 10.76
N LEU A 3 -8.64 -4.52 9.97
CA LEU A 3 -8.57 -5.98 10.13
C LEU A 3 -7.13 -6.42 10.38
N ASP A 4 -6.94 -7.46 11.18
CA ASP A 4 -5.68 -8.19 11.26
C ASP A 4 -5.51 -9.16 10.08
N PHE A 5 -4.32 -9.77 10.01
CA PHE A 5 -3.92 -10.79 9.03
C PHE A 5 -4.92 -11.95 8.94
N PHE A 6 -5.59 -12.30 10.04
CA PHE A 6 -6.56 -13.40 10.10
C PHE A 6 -7.99 -12.95 9.77
N GLY A 7 -8.19 -11.70 9.38
CA GLY A 7 -9.52 -11.14 9.09
C GLY A 7 -10.33 -10.83 10.34
N SER A 8 -9.70 -10.65 11.49
CA SER A 8 -10.38 -10.26 12.72
C SER A 8 -10.45 -8.74 12.84
N ILE A 9 -11.62 -8.23 13.22
CA ILE A 9 -11.87 -6.82 13.47
C ILE A 9 -11.02 -6.33 14.65
N GLU A 10 -10.27 -5.26 14.41
CA GLU A 10 -9.66 -4.45 15.45
C GLU A 10 -10.78 -3.73 16.23
N PRO A 11 -11.01 -4.02 17.53
CA PRO A 11 -12.11 -3.42 18.29
C PRO A 11 -12.04 -1.90 18.33
N ASP A 12 -10.81 -1.42 18.22
CA ASP A 12 -10.42 -0.05 18.37
C ASP A 12 -10.30 0.70 17.03
N GLY A 13 -10.56 -0.01 15.93
CA GLY A 13 -10.47 0.43 14.54
C GLY A 13 -11.75 0.17 13.73
N CYS A 14 -12.92 0.08 14.39
CA CYS A 14 -14.21 -0.10 13.73
C CYS A 14 -15.14 1.09 13.99
N TYR A 15 -15.71 1.65 12.91
CA TYR A 15 -16.46 2.90 12.91
C TYR A 15 -17.74 2.76 12.09
N PHE A 16 -18.78 3.46 12.51
CA PHE A 16 -20.01 3.68 11.77
C PHE A 16 -20.22 5.19 11.61
N GLY A 17 -20.12 5.69 10.39
CA GLY A 17 -19.92 7.12 10.14
C GLY A 17 -18.64 7.59 10.84
N ARG A 18 -18.75 8.64 11.65
CA ARG A 18 -17.64 9.17 12.47
C ARG A 18 -17.57 8.53 13.87
N ARG A 19 -18.57 7.73 14.24
CA ARG A 19 -18.67 7.16 15.58
C ARG A 19 -17.94 5.82 15.66
N LYS A 20 -17.03 5.70 16.62
CA LYS A 20 -16.38 4.44 16.95
C LYS A 20 -17.40 3.46 17.53
N LEU A 21 -17.40 2.22 17.03
CA LEU A 21 -18.23 1.14 17.56
C LEU A 21 -17.60 0.52 18.80
N ASN A 22 -18.42 0.19 19.80
CA ASN A 22 -17.98 -0.58 20.95
C ASN A 22 -18.03 -2.10 20.68
N ARG A 23 -17.45 -2.89 21.58
CA ARG A 23 -17.37 -4.36 21.40
C ARG A 23 -18.74 -5.04 21.31
N LYS A 24 -19.73 -4.54 22.04
CA LYS A 24 -21.09 -5.09 22.02
C LYS A 24 -21.75 -4.83 20.67
N GLU A 25 -21.65 -3.61 20.15
CA GLU A 25 -22.15 -3.25 18.82
C GLU A 25 -21.49 -4.06 17.71
N ILE A 26 -20.17 -4.28 17.79
CA ILE A 26 -19.46 -5.13 16.83
C ILE A 26 -20.01 -6.56 16.87
N HIS A 27 -20.24 -7.11 18.05
CA HIS A 27 -20.82 -8.45 18.22
C HIS A 27 -22.27 -8.50 17.70
N ASP A 28 -23.08 -7.48 17.96
CA ASP A 28 -24.47 -7.44 17.53
C ASP A 28 -24.59 -7.33 15.99
N ILE A 29 -23.67 -6.61 15.33
CA ILE A 29 -23.66 -6.41 13.87
C ILE A 29 -23.03 -7.61 13.14
N TYR A 30 -21.86 -8.07 13.59
CA TYR A 30 -21.05 -9.06 12.86
C TYR A 30 -21.14 -10.48 13.47
N GLY A 31 -21.79 -10.64 14.62
CA GLY A 31 -21.88 -11.89 15.38
C GLY A 31 -20.56 -12.25 16.09
N THR A 32 -19.44 -12.16 15.39
CA THR A 32 -18.10 -12.37 15.93
C THR A 32 -17.15 -11.28 15.47
N ARG A 33 -15.93 -11.25 16.02
CA ARG A 33 -14.88 -10.38 15.51
C ARG A 33 -14.29 -10.88 14.19
N HIS A 34 -14.45 -12.15 13.84
CA HIS A 34 -13.86 -12.72 12.64
C HIS A 34 -14.80 -12.48 11.46
N ILE A 35 -14.27 -11.85 10.40
CA ILE A 35 -14.97 -11.70 9.13
C ILE A 35 -14.71 -12.94 8.28
N GLY A 36 -15.78 -13.70 8.01
CA GLY A 36 -15.69 -14.88 7.17
C GLY A 36 -15.32 -14.54 5.71
N ARG A 37 -14.82 -15.52 4.95
CA ARG A 37 -14.38 -15.29 3.55
C ARG A 37 -15.46 -14.69 2.65
N ASP A 38 -16.71 -15.13 2.80
CA ASP A 38 -17.80 -14.63 1.97
C ASP A 38 -18.19 -13.19 2.31
N GLN A 39 -18.16 -12.83 3.59
CA GLN A 39 -18.32 -11.44 4.03
C GLN A 39 -17.17 -10.57 3.56
N ALA A 40 -15.93 -11.06 3.65
CA ALA A 40 -14.74 -10.35 3.19
C ALA A 40 -14.77 -10.04 1.68
N ARG A 41 -15.45 -10.88 0.88
CA ARG A 41 -15.64 -10.61 -0.57
C ARG A 41 -16.53 -9.40 -0.84
N GLY A 42 -17.43 -9.07 0.08
CA GLY A 42 -18.26 -7.87 0.00
C GLY A 42 -17.57 -6.62 0.54
N LEU A 43 -16.40 -6.76 1.18
CA LEU A 43 -15.65 -5.62 1.70
C LEU A 43 -14.79 -4.98 0.60
N VAL A 44 -14.75 -3.66 0.63
CA VAL A 44 -13.88 -2.86 -0.23
C VAL A 44 -12.58 -2.59 0.52
N GLY A 45 -11.47 -3.05 -0.06
CA GLY A 45 -10.14 -2.81 0.47
C GLY A 45 -9.63 -1.42 0.08
N LEU A 46 -9.48 -0.55 1.08
CA LEU A 46 -8.85 0.76 0.94
C LEU A 46 -7.33 0.60 1.13
N MET A 47 -6.56 0.59 0.03
CA MET A 47 -5.17 0.10 0.00
C MET A 47 -4.15 1.09 -0.56
N ASP A 48 -4.55 2.32 -0.83
CA ASP A 48 -3.65 3.38 -1.28
C ASP A 48 -3.93 4.69 -0.53
N PHE A 49 -3.09 5.69 -0.78
CA PHE A 49 -3.21 7.01 -0.16
C PHE A 49 -4.45 7.78 -0.61
N PHE A 50 -4.94 7.55 -1.84
CA PHE A 50 -6.11 8.24 -2.39
C PHE A 50 -7.40 7.81 -1.69
N CYS A 51 -7.46 6.55 -1.23
CA CYS A 51 -8.57 6.01 -0.46
C CYS A 51 -8.84 6.74 0.85
N PHE A 52 -7.91 7.54 1.40
CA PHE A 52 -8.20 8.32 2.62
C PHE A 52 -9.30 9.36 2.39
N SER A 53 -9.28 10.03 1.23
CA SER A 53 -10.31 11.01 0.87
C SER A 53 -11.68 10.36 0.74
N GLU A 54 -11.72 9.18 0.11
CA GLU A 54 -12.91 8.33 -0.01
C GLU A 54 -13.43 7.89 1.37
N ALA A 55 -12.55 7.37 2.24
CA ALA A 55 -12.91 6.92 3.58
C ALA A 55 -13.54 8.04 4.42
N CYS A 56 -12.94 9.23 4.40
CA CYS A 56 -13.45 10.40 5.11
C CYS A 56 -14.81 10.83 4.56
N LEU A 57 -14.96 10.90 3.23
CA LEU A 57 -16.22 11.30 2.59
C LEU A 57 -17.36 10.32 2.89
N ILE A 58 -17.08 9.00 2.85
CA ILE A 58 -18.05 7.97 3.26
C ILE A 58 -18.44 8.18 4.73
N ALA A 59 -17.47 8.38 5.62
CA ALA A 59 -17.73 8.56 7.05
C ALA A 59 -18.60 9.80 7.32
N ASP A 60 -18.34 10.91 6.61
CA ASP A 60 -19.09 12.16 6.74
C ASP A 60 -20.52 12.03 6.20
N ILE A 61 -20.71 11.40 5.04
CA ILE A 61 -22.05 11.20 4.47
C ILE A 61 -22.86 10.26 5.34
N VAL A 62 -22.30 9.12 5.77
CA VAL A 62 -22.99 8.23 6.69
C VAL A 62 -23.37 8.95 7.98
N GLN A 63 -22.47 9.79 8.53
CA GLN A 63 -22.81 10.56 9.72
C GLN A 63 -23.93 11.57 9.46
N HIS A 64 -23.94 12.25 8.31
CA HIS A 64 -25.00 13.19 7.97
C HIS A 64 -26.38 12.52 7.95
N PHE A 65 -26.49 11.34 7.33
CA PHE A 65 -27.75 10.59 7.29
C PHE A 65 -28.19 10.13 8.69
N VAL A 66 -27.24 9.70 9.53
CA VAL A 66 -27.50 9.33 10.93
C VAL A 66 -28.02 10.52 11.73
N ASP A 67 -27.36 11.68 11.62
CA ASP A 67 -27.73 12.90 12.34
C ASP A 67 -29.11 13.42 11.90
N ALA A 68 -29.42 13.28 10.61
CA ALA A 68 -30.71 13.63 10.02
C ALA A 68 -31.81 12.56 10.26
N LYS A 69 -31.49 11.43 10.89
CA LYS A 69 -32.39 10.29 11.13
C LYS A 69 -33.06 9.77 9.84
N LEU A 70 -32.30 9.74 8.75
CA LEU A 70 -32.74 9.21 7.47
C LEU A 70 -32.47 7.70 7.43
N GLU A 71 -33.38 6.94 6.83
CA GLU A 71 -33.12 5.55 6.46
C GLU A 71 -32.28 5.52 5.18
N PHE A 72 -31.27 4.65 5.13
CA PHE A 72 -30.38 4.50 3.98
C PHE A 72 -29.82 3.09 3.88
N ASP A 73 -29.41 2.73 2.65
CA ASP A 73 -28.59 1.56 2.38
C ASP A 73 -27.12 2.00 2.24
N ALA A 74 -26.25 1.42 3.05
CA ALA A 74 -24.82 1.74 3.06
C ALA A 74 -24.14 1.40 1.72
N CYS A 75 -24.62 0.38 1.00
CA CYS A 75 -24.10 0.02 -0.32
C CYS A 75 -24.37 1.13 -1.34
N TYR A 76 -25.58 1.71 -1.34
CA TYR A 76 -25.91 2.81 -2.25
C TYR A 76 -25.15 4.09 -1.92
N ILE A 77 -24.94 4.40 -0.63
CA ILE A 77 -24.08 5.51 -0.24
C ILE A 77 -22.66 5.31 -0.79
N TYR A 78 -22.09 4.12 -0.60
CA TYR A 78 -20.77 3.81 -1.15
C TYR A 78 -20.73 3.94 -2.68
N GLU A 79 -21.73 3.41 -3.38
CA GLU A 79 -21.83 3.52 -4.84
C GLU A 79 -21.96 4.96 -5.33
N ASP A 80 -22.72 5.81 -4.64
CA ASP A 80 -22.86 7.24 -4.95
C ASP A 80 -21.54 7.98 -4.74
N VAL A 81 -20.86 7.75 -3.62
CA VAL A 81 -19.55 8.36 -3.32
C VAL A 81 -18.51 7.93 -4.35
N ASN A 82 -18.41 6.63 -4.61
CA ASN A 82 -17.48 6.11 -5.60
C ASN A 82 -17.80 6.67 -6.99
N ARG A 83 -19.08 6.74 -7.41
CA ARG A 83 -19.47 7.36 -8.68
C ARG A 83 -19.06 8.84 -8.77
N ALA A 84 -19.22 9.59 -7.68
CA ALA A 84 -18.79 10.98 -7.62
C ALA A 84 -17.27 11.10 -7.79
N ILE A 85 -16.48 10.32 -7.04
CA ILE A 85 -15.02 10.30 -7.15
C ILE A 85 -14.60 9.93 -8.57
N GLN A 86 -15.16 8.84 -9.13
CA GLN A 86 -14.90 8.41 -10.49
C GLN A 86 -15.25 9.48 -11.52
N HIS A 87 -16.32 10.25 -11.32
CA HIS A 87 -16.68 11.36 -12.19
C HIS A 87 -15.61 12.45 -12.20
N VAL A 88 -15.10 12.88 -11.03
CA VAL A 88 -14.07 13.92 -10.96
C VAL A 88 -12.76 13.45 -11.62
N HIS A 89 -12.39 12.18 -11.45
CA HIS A 89 -11.22 11.61 -12.12
C HIS A 89 -11.39 11.48 -13.65
N ARG A 90 -12.54 10.97 -14.12
CA ARG A 90 -12.78 10.73 -15.56
C ARG A 90 -13.05 12.00 -16.35
N SER A 91 -13.67 13.01 -15.74
CA SER A 91 -13.89 14.34 -16.35
C SER A 91 -12.60 15.14 -16.54
N GLY A 92 -11.49 14.67 -15.96
CA GLY A 92 -10.20 15.37 -15.99
C GLY A 92 -10.20 16.67 -15.19
N LEU A 93 -11.19 16.90 -14.33
CA LEU A 93 -11.25 18.07 -13.45
C LEU A 93 -10.08 18.07 -12.47
N VAL A 94 -9.79 16.93 -11.82
CA VAL A 94 -8.61 16.78 -10.95
C VAL A 94 -7.32 17.08 -11.71
N HIS A 95 -7.15 16.47 -12.90
CA HIS A 95 -5.94 16.64 -13.71
C HIS A 95 -5.71 18.10 -14.10
N ARG A 96 -6.76 18.79 -14.55
CA ARG A 96 -6.68 20.22 -14.91
C ARG A 96 -6.41 21.10 -13.70
N GLY A 97 -7.04 20.81 -12.55
CA GLY A 97 -6.79 21.52 -11.29
C GLY A 97 -5.34 21.40 -10.84
N ILE A 98 -4.78 20.20 -10.85
CA ILE A 98 -3.37 19.96 -10.51
C ILE A 98 -2.44 20.69 -11.47
N LEU A 99 -2.68 20.61 -12.78
CA LEU A 99 -1.83 21.28 -13.78
C LEU A 99 -1.97 22.81 -13.79
N SER A 100 -3.06 23.36 -13.28
CA SER A 100 -3.24 24.82 -13.16
C SER A 100 -2.41 25.43 -12.03
N ASP A 101 -2.06 24.64 -11.00
CA ASP A 101 -1.21 25.05 -9.88
C ASP A 101 -0.30 23.88 -9.44
N PRO A 102 0.68 23.50 -10.28
CA PRO A 102 1.48 22.30 -10.03
C PRO A 102 2.37 22.45 -8.79
N HIS A 103 2.78 23.66 -8.43
CA HIS A 103 3.59 23.93 -7.24
C HIS A 103 2.91 23.55 -5.92
N ARG A 104 1.58 23.60 -5.89
CA ARG A 104 0.79 23.24 -4.70
C ARG A 104 0.63 21.73 -4.53
N TYR A 105 0.57 20.98 -5.62
CA TYR A 105 0.17 19.56 -5.60
C TYR A 105 1.30 18.59 -5.95
N LEU A 106 2.34 19.04 -6.65
CA LEU A 106 3.46 18.22 -7.09
C LEU A 106 4.75 18.68 -6.41
N VAL A 107 5.55 17.71 -5.98
CA VAL A 107 6.88 17.94 -5.43
C VAL A 107 7.89 17.64 -6.52
N LYS A 108 8.78 18.60 -6.82
CA LYS A 108 9.91 18.36 -7.73
C LYS A 108 10.83 17.32 -7.11
N ASN A 109 11.28 16.37 -7.91
CA ASN A 109 12.12 15.27 -7.43
C ASN A 109 13.24 15.00 -8.44
N GLY A 110 14.42 15.57 -8.20
CA GLY A 110 15.58 15.29 -9.05
C GLY A 110 16.18 13.89 -8.84
N GLN A 111 15.92 13.25 -7.69
CA GLN A 111 16.47 11.93 -7.38
C GLN A 111 15.81 10.84 -8.22
N ILE A 112 14.52 10.94 -8.52
CA ILE A 112 13.87 9.97 -9.42
C ILE A 112 14.49 10.01 -10.82
N LEU A 113 14.85 11.21 -11.31
CA LEU A 113 15.54 11.34 -12.60
C LEU A 113 16.89 10.63 -12.59
N ARG A 114 17.66 10.85 -11.51
CA ARG A 114 18.95 10.20 -11.32
C ARG A 114 18.81 8.68 -11.29
N PHE A 115 17.78 8.16 -10.61
CA PHE A 115 17.50 6.73 -10.55
C PHE A 115 17.19 6.15 -11.93
N LEU A 116 16.29 6.78 -12.69
CA LEU A 116 15.93 6.34 -14.05
C LEU A 116 17.13 6.40 -15.00
N ARG A 117 17.95 7.46 -14.94
CA ARG A 117 19.17 7.59 -15.74
C ARG A 117 20.20 6.51 -15.39
N MET A 118 20.43 6.25 -14.11
CA MET A 118 21.33 5.19 -13.64
C MET A 118 20.91 3.82 -14.21
N LEU A 119 19.61 3.49 -14.19
CA LEU A 119 19.11 2.24 -14.77
C LEU A 119 19.38 2.15 -16.28
N ARG A 120 19.13 3.24 -17.01
CA ARG A 120 19.38 3.33 -18.46
C ARG A 120 20.86 3.20 -18.82
N GLU A 121 21.74 3.90 -18.10
CA GLU A 121 23.20 3.82 -18.26
C GLU A 121 23.72 2.40 -18.03
N LYS A 122 23.05 1.64 -17.17
CA LYS A 122 23.34 0.22 -16.90
C LYS A 122 22.66 -0.75 -17.87
N GLY A 123 22.11 -0.24 -18.97
CA GLY A 123 21.50 -1.05 -20.03
C GLY A 123 20.13 -1.63 -19.67
N LYS A 124 19.49 -1.18 -18.58
CA LYS A 124 18.13 -1.61 -18.23
C LYS A 124 17.12 -0.94 -19.17
N LYS A 125 16.09 -1.71 -19.54
CA LYS A 125 14.95 -1.25 -20.33
C LYS A 125 13.84 -0.78 -19.41
N LEU A 126 13.28 0.39 -19.69
CA LEU A 126 12.29 1.04 -18.84
C LEU A 126 10.95 1.17 -19.56
N PHE A 127 9.85 1.02 -18.83
CA PHE A 127 8.52 1.31 -19.36
C PHE A 127 7.68 2.04 -18.33
N LEU A 128 6.77 2.90 -18.81
CA LEU A 128 5.75 3.57 -18.01
C LEU A 128 4.38 2.98 -18.35
N LEU A 129 3.62 2.60 -17.32
CA LEU A 129 2.27 2.03 -17.46
C LEU A 129 1.31 2.71 -16.48
N THR A 130 0.45 3.61 -16.99
CA THR A 130 -0.43 4.44 -16.17
C THR A 130 -1.88 4.45 -16.65
N ASN A 131 -2.82 4.60 -15.70
CA ASN A 131 -4.24 4.80 -15.99
C ASN A 131 -4.57 6.25 -16.41
N SER A 132 -3.66 7.18 -16.13
CA SER A 132 -3.84 8.59 -16.46
C SER A 132 -3.75 8.86 -17.97
N PRO A 133 -4.43 9.91 -18.47
CA PRO A 133 -4.26 10.38 -19.84
C PRO A 133 -2.87 10.98 -20.06
N PHE A 134 -2.36 10.91 -21.30
CA PHE A 134 -1.00 11.35 -21.59
C PHE A 134 -0.74 12.82 -21.28
N TYR A 135 -1.68 13.73 -21.60
CA TYR A 135 -1.49 15.17 -21.32
C TYR A 135 -1.19 15.46 -19.84
N PHE A 136 -1.82 14.69 -18.93
CA PHE A 136 -1.63 14.85 -17.49
C PHE A 136 -0.25 14.33 -17.05
N VAL A 137 0.12 13.16 -17.57
CA VAL A 137 1.42 12.54 -17.32
C VAL A 137 2.54 13.44 -17.84
N ASP A 138 2.40 13.95 -19.07
CA ASP A 138 3.38 14.81 -19.71
C ASP A 138 3.57 16.13 -18.96
N GLY A 139 2.47 16.80 -18.57
CA GLY A 139 2.54 18.01 -17.75
C GLY A 139 3.17 17.77 -16.38
N GLY A 140 2.77 16.70 -15.68
CA GLY A 140 3.33 16.35 -14.37
C GLY A 140 4.82 15.99 -14.43
N MET A 141 5.22 15.16 -15.41
CA MET A 141 6.61 14.73 -15.59
C MET A 141 7.52 15.91 -15.98
N ARG A 142 7.06 16.81 -16.85
CA ARG A 142 7.82 18.04 -17.16
C ARG A 142 8.05 18.89 -15.91
N PHE A 143 7.02 19.11 -15.10
CA PHE A 143 7.15 19.88 -13.88
C PHE A 143 8.07 19.22 -12.84
N MET A 144 7.87 17.92 -12.58
CA MET A 144 8.65 17.19 -11.57
C MET A 144 10.15 17.14 -11.89
N LEU A 145 10.51 17.19 -13.17
CA LEU A 145 11.86 17.03 -13.67
C LEU A 145 12.49 18.33 -14.20
N GLU A 146 11.77 19.45 -14.15
CA GLU A 146 12.15 20.75 -14.71
C GLU A 146 13.56 21.20 -14.29
N ASP A 147 13.91 21.06 -13.00
CA ASP A 147 15.20 21.54 -12.47
C ASP A 147 16.38 20.60 -12.80
N SER A 148 16.10 19.37 -13.24
CA SER A 148 17.10 18.29 -13.39
C SER A 148 17.29 17.84 -14.85
N LEU A 149 16.33 18.15 -15.71
CA LEU A 149 16.47 18.14 -17.17
C LEU A 149 17.08 19.48 -17.58
N GLY A 150 18.33 19.50 -18.06
CA GLY A 150 18.84 20.68 -18.78
C GLY A 150 18.05 20.91 -20.07
N CYS A 151 18.60 21.67 -21.03
CA CYS A 151 17.97 21.96 -22.34
C CYS A 151 17.75 20.74 -23.29
N ARG A 152 17.43 19.54 -22.79
CA ARG A 152 16.99 18.38 -23.59
C ARG A 152 15.55 18.00 -23.24
N ASP A 153 14.73 17.86 -24.28
CA ASP A 153 13.32 18.25 -24.32
C ASP A 153 12.28 17.16 -24.03
N SER A 154 12.63 15.96 -23.56
CA SER A 154 11.60 14.95 -23.36
C SER A 154 11.99 13.88 -22.34
N TRP A 155 11.34 13.90 -21.17
CA TRP A 155 11.38 12.81 -20.18
C TRP A 155 11.01 11.44 -20.80
N ARG A 156 10.31 11.43 -21.94
CA ARG A 156 9.95 10.20 -22.67
C ARG A 156 11.18 9.41 -23.12
N GLU A 157 12.30 10.07 -23.39
CA GLU A 157 13.56 9.41 -23.79
C GLU A 157 14.07 8.45 -22.71
N LEU A 158 13.68 8.65 -21.44
CA LEU A 158 14.03 7.76 -20.34
C LEU A 158 13.38 6.37 -20.48
N PHE A 159 12.25 6.29 -21.19
CA PHE A 159 11.43 5.09 -21.29
C PHE A 159 11.50 4.49 -22.70
N ASP A 160 11.69 3.18 -22.79
CA ASP A 160 11.60 2.45 -24.05
C ASP A 160 10.14 2.26 -24.50
N VAL A 161 9.19 2.26 -23.54
CA VAL A 161 7.75 2.13 -23.83
C VAL A 161 6.94 3.04 -22.89
N VAL A 162 6.05 3.86 -23.44
CA VAL A 162 5.12 4.71 -22.66
C VAL A 162 3.67 4.32 -22.96
N ILE A 163 2.97 3.81 -21.94
CA ILE A 163 1.56 3.39 -22.03
C ILE A 163 0.72 4.24 -21.07
N ALA A 164 -0.21 5.01 -21.62
CA ALA A 164 -1.19 5.82 -20.90
C ALA A 164 -2.60 5.23 -21.07
N LYS A 165 -3.56 5.59 -20.19
CA LYS A 165 -4.90 4.97 -20.15
C LYS A 165 -4.86 3.43 -20.28
N ALA A 166 -3.99 2.78 -19.49
CA ALA A 166 -3.79 1.33 -19.52
C ALA A 166 -5.00 0.52 -19.03
N ASN A 167 -5.87 1.15 -18.22
CA ASN A 167 -7.05 0.51 -17.62
C ASN A 167 -6.69 -0.66 -16.68
N LYS A 168 -5.66 -0.51 -15.84
CA LYS A 168 -5.36 -1.41 -14.72
C LYS A 168 -6.53 -1.41 -13.72
N PRO A 169 -6.93 -2.57 -13.15
CA PRO A 169 -6.31 -3.89 -13.30
C PRO A 169 -6.75 -4.68 -14.54
N ALA A 170 -7.73 -4.20 -15.30
CA ALA A 170 -8.26 -4.92 -16.47
C ALA A 170 -7.20 -5.21 -17.55
N PHE A 171 -6.16 -4.37 -17.63
CA PHE A 171 -4.95 -4.60 -18.45
C PHE A 171 -4.35 -6.02 -18.30
N TYR A 172 -4.42 -6.61 -17.10
CA TYR A 172 -3.83 -7.91 -16.79
C TYR A 172 -4.75 -9.09 -17.11
N THR A 173 -6.04 -8.84 -17.35
CA THR A 173 -7.06 -9.89 -17.55
C THR A 173 -7.75 -9.83 -18.91
N TRP A 174 -7.85 -8.65 -19.53
CA TRP A 174 -8.55 -8.45 -20.79
C TRP A 174 -7.58 -8.54 -21.98
N GLU A 175 -8.12 -8.76 -23.19
CA GLU A 175 -7.33 -8.88 -24.43
C GLU A 175 -7.61 -7.71 -25.39
N HIS A 176 -7.29 -6.49 -24.97
CA HIS A 176 -7.37 -5.31 -25.84
C HIS A 176 -6.06 -5.07 -26.60
N PRO A 177 -6.10 -4.67 -27.88
CA PRO A 177 -4.91 -4.28 -28.62
C PRO A 177 -4.41 -2.90 -28.17
N PHE A 178 -3.10 -2.67 -28.30
CA PHE A 178 -2.52 -1.33 -28.18
C PHE A 178 -2.88 -0.46 -29.37
N ARG A 179 -3.08 0.83 -29.12
CA ARG A 179 -3.30 1.86 -30.15
C ARG A 179 -2.27 2.97 -30.00
N CYS A 180 -1.65 3.39 -31.09
CA CYS A 180 -0.72 4.52 -31.08
C CYS A 180 -1.51 5.82 -30.86
N TYR A 181 -1.06 6.64 -29.92
CA TYR A 181 -1.61 7.95 -29.64
C TYR A 181 -0.79 9.03 -30.34
N ASP A 182 -1.46 9.88 -31.11
CA ASP A 182 -0.88 11.04 -31.77
C ASP A 182 -0.98 12.25 -30.82
N THR A 183 0.18 12.71 -30.34
CA THR A 183 0.28 13.79 -29.36
C THR A 183 -0.07 15.16 -29.93
N GLU A 184 0.10 15.36 -31.24
CA GLU A 184 -0.19 16.64 -31.92
C GLU A 184 -1.69 16.75 -32.25
N LYS A 185 -2.28 15.64 -32.70
CA LYS A 185 -3.68 15.61 -33.14
C LYS A 185 -4.68 15.23 -32.04
N ASP A 186 -4.20 14.77 -30.89
CA ASP A 186 -5.02 14.18 -29.81
C ASP A 186 -5.97 13.07 -30.34
N THR A 187 -5.40 12.16 -31.15
CA THR A 187 -6.17 11.06 -31.77
C THR A 187 -5.50 9.71 -31.57
N LEU A 188 -6.32 8.65 -31.63
CA LEU A 188 -5.86 7.26 -31.57
C LEU A 188 -5.88 6.63 -32.95
N ALA A 189 -4.74 6.09 -33.38
CA ALA A 189 -4.66 5.28 -34.59
C ALA A 189 -5.64 4.10 -34.52
N PHE A 190 -6.33 3.80 -35.62
CA PHE A 190 -7.25 2.65 -35.70
C PHE A 190 -6.52 1.32 -35.86
N THR A 191 -5.27 1.36 -36.31
CA THR A 191 -4.42 0.19 -36.47
C THR A 191 -3.95 -0.33 -35.12
N LYS A 192 -3.96 -1.66 -34.99
CA LYS A 192 -3.29 -2.33 -33.87
C LYS A 192 -1.79 -2.05 -33.94
N VAL A 193 -1.14 -2.07 -32.78
CA VAL A 193 0.31 -1.92 -32.68
C VAL A 193 0.95 -3.29 -32.59
N ASP A 194 1.83 -3.60 -33.54
CA ASP A 194 2.63 -4.83 -33.55
C ASP A 194 4.07 -4.61 -33.04
N THR A 195 4.54 -3.36 -32.96
CA THR A 195 5.86 -2.99 -32.43
C THR A 195 5.82 -1.67 -31.65
N PHE A 196 6.61 -1.58 -30.58
CA PHE A 196 6.82 -0.31 -29.87
C PHE A 196 7.96 0.47 -30.53
N LEU A 197 7.72 1.74 -30.80
CA LEU A 197 8.65 2.66 -31.45
C LEU A 197 9.12 3.72 -30.43
N PRO A 198 10.39 4.18 -30.53
CA PRO A 198 10.89 5.27 -29.70
C PRO A 198 10.01 6.52 -29.79
N ASP A 199 9.88 7.24 -28.67
CA ASP A 199 9.14 8.51 -28.52
C ASP A 199 7.64 8.46 -28.88
N LYS A 200 7.08 7.26 -29.08
CA LYS A 200 5.64 7.05 -29.27
C LYS A 200 4.94 6.71 -27.96
N VAL A 201 3.68 7.10 -27.89
CA VAL A 201 2.79 6.89 -26.74
C VAL A 201 1.70 5.92 -27.16
N TYR A 202 1.36 5.00 -26.28
CA TYR A 202 0.39 3.95 -26.54
C TYR A 202 -0.75 4.02 -25.55
N TYR A 203 -1.98 3.84 -26.02
CA TYR A 203 -3.15 3.71 -25.15
C TYR A 203 -3.67 2.29 -25.15
N GLN A 204 -4.40 1.94 -24.07
CA GLN A 204 -5.06 0.65 -23.90
C GLN A 204 -4.04 -0.49 -23.88
N GLY A 205 -4.30 -1.56 -24.63
CA GLY A 205 -3.48 -2.76 -24.64
C GLY A 205 -3.80 -3.76 -23.53
N CYS A 206 -2.99 -4.81 -23.49
CA CYS A 206 -3.05 -5.84 -22.47
C CYS A 206 -1.68 -6.45 -22.24
N LEU A 207 -1.54 -7.14 -21.10
CA LEU A 207 -0.31 -7.84 -20.74
C LEU A 207 0.12 -8.85 -21.82
N LYS A 208 -0.82 -9.60 -22.39
CA LYS A 208 -0.53 -10.61 -23.43
C LYS A 208 0.16 -9.99 -24.64
N SER A 209 -0.40 -8.91 -25.19
CA SER A 209 0.22 -8.19 -26.31
C SER A 209 1.53 -7.53 -25.91
N PHE A 210 1.64 -7.01 -24.67
CA PHE A 210 2.86 -6.41 -24.18
C PHE A 210 4.03 -7.41 -24.21
N LEU A 211 3.82 -8.60 -23.62
CA LEU A 211 4.82 -9.67 -23.60
C LEU A 211 5.15 -10.16 -25.02
N GLN A 212 4.16 -10.23 -25.91
CA GLN A 212 4.37 -10.62 -27.30
C GLN A 212 5.26 -9.64 -28.06
N ILE A 213 5.11 -8.34 -27.82
CA ILE A 213 5.87 -7.27 -28.49
C ILE A 213 7.27 -7.13 -27.89
N THR A 214 7.37 -7.03 -26.56
CA THR A 214 8.64 -6.73 -25.87
C THR A 214 9.52 -7.95 -25.69
N LYS A 215 8.92 -9.14 -25.62
CA LYS A 215 9.58 -10.40 -25.22
C LYS A 215 10.19 -10.37 -23.81
N TRP A 216 9.79 -9.41 -22.97
CA TRP A 216 10.23 -9.32 -21.58
C TRP A 216 9.39 -10.25 -20.72
N ASN A 217 9.94 -11.38 -20.27
CA ASN A 217 9.14 -12.45 -19.67
C ASN A 217 9.48 -12.71 -18.20
N GLY A 218 8.45 -13.09 -17.43
CA GLY A 218 8.57 -13.63 -16.08
C GLY A 218 9.45 -12.77 -15.15
N PRO A 219 10.42 -13.37 -14.44
CA PRO A 219 11.16 -12.71 -13.36
C PRO A 219 12.19 -11.68 -13.85
N GLU A 220 12.37 -11.51 -15.16
CA GLU A 220 13.27 -10.50 -15.75
C GLU A 220 12.69 -9.08 -15.68
N VAL A 221 11.39 -8.97 -15.40
CA VAL A 221 10.67 -7.69 -15.27
C VAL A 221 10.42 -7.41 -13.80
N ILE A 222 10.74 -6.19 -13.37
CA ILE A 222 10.29 -5.65 -12.08
C ILE A 222 9.32 -4.50 -12.30
N TYR A 223 8.17 -4.55 -11.64
CA TYR A 223 7.14 -3.51 -11.70
C TYR A 223 7.02 -2.77 -10.37
N PHE A 224 7.06 -1.44 -10.45
CA PHE A 224 6.91 -0.55 -9.31
C PHE A 224 5.47 -0.01 -9.30
N GLY A 225 4.79 -0.12 -8.16
CA GLY A 225 3.42 0.35 -8.01
C GLY A 225 3.11 0.73 -6.57
N ASP A 226 2.21 1.68 -6.39
CA ASP A 226 1.75 2.19 -5.09
C ASP A 226 0.48 1.47 -4.62
N HIS A 227 -0.40 1.06 -5.55
CA HIS A 227 -1.63 0.39 -5.19
C HIS A 227 -1.53 -1.15 -5.30
N LEU A 228 -1.59 -1.85 -4.15
CA LEU A 228 -1.39 -3.31 -4.08
C LEU A 228 -2.29 -4.13 -5.05
N PHE A 229 -3.58 -3.85 -5.11
CA PHE A 229 -4.52 -4.63 -5.93
C PHE A 229 -4.56 -4.25 -7.40
N SER A 230 -4.57 -2.95 -7.74
CA SER A 230 -4.65 -2.52 -9.14
C SER A 230 -3.31 -2.68 -9.85
N ASP A 231 -2.20 -2.47 -9.15
CA ASP A 231 -0.87 -2.37 -9.73
C ASP A 231 -0.01 -3.61 -9.51
N LEU A 232 -0.04 -4.25 -8.34
CA LEU A 232 0.92 -5.33 -8.03
C LEU A 232 0.34 -6.74 -8.18
N ARG A 233 -0.95 -6.93 -7.92
CA ARG A 233 -1.62 -8.24 -8.04
C ARG A 233 -1.53 -8.84 -9.44
N GLY A 234 -1.69 -8.00 -10.48
CA GLY A 234 -1.61 -8.42 -11.88
C GLY A 234 -0.21 -8.89 -12.27
N PRO A 235 0.83 -8.05 -12.10
CA PRO A 235 2.23 -8.41 -12.34
C PRO A 235 2.70 -9.62 -11.53
N SER A 236 2.35 -9.71 -10.25
CA SER A 236 2.68 -10.86 -9.40
C SER A 236 2.11 -12.17 -9.99
N LYS A 237 0.84 -12.17 -10.42
CA LYS A 237 0.23 -13.31 -11.12
C LYS A 237 0.86 -13.62 -12.48
N ALA A 238 1.42 -12.61 -13.13
CA ALA A 238 2.15 -12.76 -14.40
C ALA A 238 3.58 -13.29 -14.20
N GLY A 239 4.04 -13.48 -12.96
CA GLY A 239 5.39 -13.92 -12.64
C GLY A 239 6.44 -12.81 -12.73
N TRP A 240 6.04 -11.54 -12.80
CA TRP A 240 6.95 -10.40 -12.69
C TRP A 240 7.38 -10.21 -11.24
N ARG A 241 8.58 -9.64 -11.06
CA ARG A 241 8.98 -9.08 -9.77
C ARG A 241 8.21 -7.80 -9.50
N THR A 242 7.97 -7.53 -8.23
CA THR A 242 7.09 -6.44 -7.78
C THR A 242 7.73 -5.65 -6.65
N ALA A 243 7.69 -4.32 -6.79
CA ALA A 243 8.16 -3.37 -5.79
C ALA A 243 6.98 -2.47 -5.36
N ALA A 244 6.57 -2.57 -4.10
CA ALA A 244 5.52 -1.72 -3.55
C ALA A 244 6.10 -0.38 -3.06
N ILE A 245 5.48 0.73 -3.46
CA ILE A 245 5.76 2.07 -2.94
C ILE A 245 4.73 2.41 -1.87
N ILE A 246 5.16 2.52 -0.61
CA ILE A 246 4.28 2.74 0.54
C ILE A 246 4.68 4.03 1.24
N HIS A 247 3.95 5.10 0.99
CA HIS A 247 4.29 6.44 1.48
C HIS A 247 4.27 6.55 3.01
N GLU A 248 3.39 5.81 3.68
CA GLU A 248 3.24 5.78 5.13
C GLU A 248 4.45 5.18 5.85
N LEU A 249 5.26 4.39 5.14
CA LEU A 249 6.36 3.62 5.72
C LEU A 249 7.41 4.50 6.42
N GLU A 250 7.77 5.64 5.82
CA GLU A 250 8.79 6.54 6.38
C GLU A 250 8.37 7.12 7.73
N ASN A 251 7.12 7.57 7.84
CA ASN A 251 6.55 8.08 9.09
C ASN A 251 6.43 6.98 10.14
N GLU A 252 6.01 5.78 9.75
CA GLU A 252 5.89 4.65 10.68
C GLU A 252 7.25 4.22 11.24
N ILE A 253 8.28 4.13 10.40
CA ILE A 253 9.67 3.87 10.83
C ILE A 253 10.16 4.98 11.76
N HIS A 254 9.88 6.24 11.45
CA HIS A 254 10.29 7.38 12.29
C HIS A 254 9.67 7.29 13.69
N ILE A 255 8.36 7.04 13.79
CA ILE A 255 7.66 6.86 15.07
C ILE A 255 8.23 5.67 15.84
N GLN A 256 8.45 4.54 15.17
CA GLN A 256 8.95 3.32 15.83
C GLN A 256 10.38 3.47 16.35
N ASN A 257 11.20 4.29 15.71
CA ASN A 257 12.57 4.56 16.15
C ASN A 257 12.68 5.60 17.27
N ALA A 258 11.59 6.33 17.58
CA ALA A 258 11.58 7.29 18.68
C ALA A 258 11.71 6.61 20.05
N ASP A 259 12.46 7.22 20.97
CA ASP A 259 12.72 6.66 22.29
C ASP A 259 11.44 6.43 23.10
N SER A 260 10.44 7.31 22.95
CA SER A 260 9.12 7.16 23.58
C SER A 260 8.41 5.88 23.16
N TYR A 261 8.42 5.58 21.86
CA TYR A 261 7.82 4.36 21.33
C TYR A 261 8.59 3.12 21.80
N ARG A 262 9.93 3.14 21.68
CA ARG A 262 10.79 2.02 22.08
C ARG A 262 10.67 1.70 23.57
N PHE A 263 10.49 2.72 24.41
CA PHE A 263 10.26 2.56 25.84
C PHE A 263 8.94 1.83 26.12
N GLU A 264 7.82 2.30 25.53
CA GLU A 264 6.52 1.64 25.71
C GLU A 264 6.50 0.23 25.11
N GLN A 265 7.19 0.01 23.99
CA GLN A 265 7.37 -1.31 23.40
C GLN A 265 8.15 -2.25 24.33
N ALA A 266 9.23 -1.78 24.94
CA ALA A 266 9.98 -2.55 25.93
C ALA A 266 9.11 -2.90 27.15
N LYS A 267 8.36 -1.93 27.67
CA LYS A 267 7.40 -2.16 28.76
C LYS A 267 6.38 -3.23 28.37
N PHE A 268 5.79 -3.12 27.19
CA PHE A 268 4.83 -4.10 26.67
C PHE A 268 5.42 -5.52 26.60
N HIS A 269 6.62 -5.68 26.04
CA HIS A 269 7.28 -6.99 25.93
C HIS A 269 7.63 -7.58 27.30
N ILE A 270 8.13 -6.78 28.23
CA ILE A 270 8.43 -7.23 29.60
C ILE A 270 7.16 -7.74 30.28
N MET A 271 6.05 -7.01 30.16
CA MET A 271 4.77 -7.44 30.74
C MET A 271 4.25 -8.74 30.09
N GLN A 272 4.41 -8.92 28.77
CA GLN A 272 4.05 -10.18 28.11
C GLN A 272 4.90 -11.36 28.60
N GLU A 273 6.20 -11.17 28.75
CA GLU A 273 7.11 -12.20 29.26
C GLU A 273 6.77 -12.58 30.71
N LEU A 274 6.50 -11.59 31.57
CA LEU A 274 6.09 -11.82 32.96
C LEU A 274 4.76 -12.58 33.04
N LEU A 275 3.77 -12.21 32.22
CA LEU A 275 2.50 -12.94 32.11
C LEU A 275 2.71 -14.39 31.67
N GLY A 276 3.56 -14.61 30.66
CA GLY A 276 3.91 -15.96 30.20
C GLY A 276 4.54 -16.81 31.30
N ARG A 277 5.50 -16.25 32.03
CA ARG A 277 6.16 -16.91 33.18
C ARG A 277 5.19 -17.18 34.32
N LEU A 278 4.32 -16.22 34.65
CA LEU A 278 3.30 -16.37 35.69
C LEU A 278 2.35 -17.53 35.35
N HIS A 279 1.94 -17.65 34.08
CA HIS A 279 1.12 -18.76 33.62
C HIS A 279 1.84 -20.11 33.63
N ALA A 280 3.15 -20.14 33.32
CA ALA A 280 3.93 -21.37 33.26
C ALA A 280 4.34 -21.90 34.64
N THR A 281 4.54 -21.01 35.62
CA THR A 281 5.06 -21.36 36.96
C THR A 281 3.97 -21.83 37.93
N VAL A 282 2.77 -21.27 37.85
CA VAL A 282 1.69 -21.57 38.79
C VAL A 282 0.75 -22.64 38.22
N ALA A 283 0.72 -23.81 38.85
CA ALA A 283 -0.19 -24.88 38.47
C ALA A 283 -1.66 -24.46 38.66
N ASN A 284 -2.58 -24.96 37.83
CA ASN A 284 -4.00 -24.58 37.88
C ASN A 284 -4.66 -24.77 39.25
N ARG A 285 -4.15 -25.70 40.07
CA ARG A 285 -4.67 -26.02 41.41
C ARG A 285 -4.25 -25.03 42.49
N GLU A 286 -3.28 -24.15 42.20
CA GLU A 286 -2.65 -23.23 43.17
C GLU A 286 -2.93 -21.75 42.83
N ARG A 287 -3.90 -21.49 41.94
CA ARG A 287 -4.31 -20.13 41.57
C ARG A 287 -5.10 -19.50 42.71
N THR A 288 -4.40 -18.76 43.56
CA THR A 288 -4.96 -17.99 44.67
C THR A 288 -5.53 -16.65 44.21
N GLU A 289 -6.20 -15.92 45.11
CA GLU A 289 -6.65 -14.56 44.87
C GLU A 289 -5.49 -13.61 44.53
N ALA A 290 -4.35 -13.76 45.20
CA ALA A 290 -3.13 -13.00 44.92
C ALA A 290 -2.61 -13.22 43.49
N TYR A 291 -2.71 -14.46 42.97
CA TYR A 291 -2.38 -14.76 41.57
C TYR A 291 -3.29 -13.98 40.61
N ASN A 292 -4.60 -13.99 40.84
CA ASN A 292 -5.56 -13.30 39.99
C ASN A 292 -5.35 -11.77 40.03
N SER A 293 -5.04 -11.20 41.20
CA SER A 293 -4.70 -9.78 41.34
C SER A 293 -3.47 -9.41 40.51
N LEU A 294 -2.38 -10.16 40.66
CA LEU A 294 -1.14 -9.92 39.90
C LEU A 294 -1.37 -10.08 38.38
N LEU A 295 -2.15 -11.09 37.98
CA LEU A 295 -2.52 -11.32 36.58
C LEU A 295 -3.27 -10.13 36.00
N GLU A 296 -4.24 -9.58 36.73
CA GLU A 296 -4.99 -8.39 36.32
C GLU A 296 -4.10 -7.15 36.26
N GLU A 297 -3.27 -6.91 37.29
CA GLU A 297 -2.34 -5.77 37.33
C GLU A 297 -1.37 -5.76 36.13
N LEU A 298 -0.74 -6.91 35.86
CA LEU A 298 0.15 -7.07 34.70
C LEU A 298 -0.60 -6.89 33.38
N ASN A 299 -1.83 -7.38 33.27
CA ASN A 299 -2.66 -7.19 32.09
C ASN A 299 -3.07 -5.73 31.89
N VAL A 300 -3.39 -5.01 32.95
CA VAL A 300 -3.71 -3.58 32.91
C VAL A 300 -2.50 -2.78 32.43
N GLU A 301 -1.31 -3.02 32.98
CA GLU A 301 -0.09 -2.32 32.55
C GLU A 301 0.28 -2.65 31.10
N ARG A 302 0.11 -3.92 30.68
CA ARG A 302 0.28 -4.32 29.28
C ARG A 302 -0.71 -3.58 28.35
N GLN A 303 -1.97 -3.45 28.75
CA GLN A 303 -2.99 -2.75 27.96
C GLN A 303 -2.71 -1.25 27.89
N LYS A 304 -2.25 -0.63 28.99
CA LYS A 304 -1.85 0.79 29.00
C LYS A 304 -0.69 1.06 28.04
N ALA A 305 0.39 0.29 28.13
CA ALA A 305 1.56 0.46 27.24
C ALA A 305 1.14 0.33 25.76
N ARG A 306 0.33 -0.68 25.45
CA ARG A 306 -0.26 -0.88 24.13
C ARG A 306 -1.11 0.29 23.67
N HIS A 307 -1.97 0.83 24.54
CA HIS A 307 -2.82 1.97 24.20
C HIS A 307 -1.98 3.21 23.89
N ILE A 308 -0.97 3.49 24.71
CA ILE A 308 -0.05 4.62 24.51
C ILE A 308 0.65 4.47 23.15
N MET A 309 1.23 3.30 22.85
CA MET A 309 1.83 3.04 21.53
C MET A 309 0.87 3.29 20.38
N LYS A 310 -0.38 2.81 20.45
CA LYS A 310 -1.40 3.04 19.42
C LYS A 310 -1.62 4.54 19.19
N THR A 311 -1.70 5.33 20.26
CA THR A 311 -1.95 6.79 20.18
C THR A 311 -0.80 7.58 19.58
N MET A 312 0.39 6.99 19.43
CA MET A 312 1.53 7.62 18.73
C MET A 312 1.36 7.62 17.21
N PHE A 313 0.46 6.79 16.68
CA PHE A 313 0.13 6.72 15.25
C PHE A 313 -1.18 7.46 14.95
N ASN A 314 -1.85 7.09 13.85
CA ASN A 314 -3.16 7.64 13.50
C ASN A 314 -4.17 7.45 14.65
N ARG A 315 -4.83 8.53 15.06
CA ARG A 315 -5.80 8.52 16.17
C ARG A 315 -6.93 7.51 15.98
N SER A 316 -7.39 7.32 14.74
CA SER A 316 -8.55 6.49 14.42
C SER A 316 -8.18 5.03 14.25
N PHE A 317 -7.11 4.74 13.51
CA PHE A 317 -6.75 3.38 13.07
C PHE A 317 -5.39 2.88 13.58
N GLY A 318 -4.62 3.68 14.32
CA GLY A 318 -3.29 3.29 14.79
C GLY A 318 -2.27 3.14 13.65
N ALA A 319 -1.32 2.23 13.82
CA ALA A 319 -0.30 1.91 12.82
C ALA A 319 -0.89 1.26 11.56
N THR A 320 -0.22 1.41 10.42
CA THR A 320 -0.68 0.84 9.14
C THR A 320 -0.37 -0.65 9.06
N PHE A 321 0.84 -1.07 9.48
CA PHE A 321 1.30 -2.44 9.33
C PHE A 321 0.90 -3.36 10.49
N LEU A 322 0.60 -2.77 11.65
CA LEU A 322 0.22 -3.50 12.85
C LEU A 322 -1.15 -3.09 13.35
N THR A 323 -1.93 -4.07 13.78
CA THR A 323 -3.11 -3.84 14.59
C THR A 323 -2.72 -3.51 16.03
N ASP A 324 -3.63 -2.90 16.77
CA ASP A 324 -3.40 -2.66 18.19
C ASP A 324 -3.07 -3.96 18.96
N THR A 325 -3.54 -5.14 18.51
CA THR A 325 -3.23 -6.45 19.09
C THR A 325 -1.80 -6.92 18.88
N GLY A 326 -0.98 -6.15 18.16
CA GLY A 326 0.37 -6.54 17.78
C GLY A 326 0.39 -7.60 16.68
N GLN A 327 -0.76 -7.90 16.07
CA GLN A 327 -0.84 -8.76 14.89
C GLN A 327 -0.61 -7.92 13.64
N GLU A 328 0.00 -8.51 12.62
CA GLU A 328 0.08 -7.92 11.28
C GLU A 328 -1.31 -7.52 10.80
N SER A 329 -1.42 -6.36 10.15
CA SER A 329 -2.67 -5.91 9.55
C SER A 329 -2.99 -6.69 8.27
N ALA A 330 -4.25 -6.66 7.83
CA ALA A 330 -4.62 -7.18 6.52
C ALA A 330 -3.85 -6.49 5.38
N PHE A 331 -3.46 -5.21 5.56
CA PHE A 331 -2.61 -4.49 4.61
C PHE A 331 -1.19 -5.09 4.55
N ALA A 332 -0.56 -5.34 5.70
CA ALA A 332 0.73 -6.01 5.78
C ALA A 332 0.70 -7.41 5.14
N TYR A 333 -0.41 -8.15 5.33
CA TYR A 333 -0.62 -9.43 4.65
C TYR A 333 -0.60 -9.30 3.12
N HIS A 334 -1.32 -8.32 2.56
CA HIS A 334 -1.36 -8.12 1.12
C HIS A 334 -0.01 -7.70 0.54
N ILE A 335 0.80 -6.94 1.28
CA ILE A 335 2.19 -6.66 0.89
C ILE A 335 2.98 -7.97 0.79
N HIS A 336 2.90 -8.83 1.81
CA HIS A 336 3.57 -10.13 1.79
C HIS A 336 3.13 -11.04 0.63
N GLN A 337 1.92 -10.87 0.11
CA GLN A 337 1.42 -11.65 -1.02
C GLN A 337 1.83 -11.11 -2.38
N TYR A 338 1.90 -9.79 -2.55
CA TYR A 338 1.97 -9.15 -3.87
C TYR A 338 3.23 -8.34 -4.12
N ALA A 339 4.11 -8.17 -3.13
CA ALA A 339 5.35 -7.41 -3.27
C ALA A 339 6.56 -8.27 -2.89
N ASP A 340 7.51 -8.40 -3.81
CA ASP A 340 8.83 -9.01 -3.52
C ASP A 340 9.67 -8.07 -2.63
N VAL A 341 9.56 -6.76 -2.88
CA VAL A 341 10.23 -5.69 -2.11
C VAL A 341 9.22 -4.57 -1.88
N TYR A 342 9.34 -3.85 -0.76
CA TYR A 342 8.58 -2.62 -0.53
C TYR A 342 9.49 -1.51 -0.01
N THR A 343 9.18 -0.27 -0.32
CA THR A 343 9.95 0.91 0.09
C THR A 343 9.06 2.14 0.12
N SER A 344 9.50 3.22 0.78
CA SER A 344 8.70 4.46 0.84
C SER A 344 8.72 5.25 -0.46
N LYS A 345 9.85 5.20 -1.19
CA LYS A 345 10.09 5.96 -2.41
C LYS A 345 11.01 5.17 -3.36
N PRO A 346 10.82 5.24 -4.69
CA PRO A 346 11.67 4.52 -5.64
C PRO A 346 13.15 4.92 -5.56
N GLU A 347 13.45 6.18 -5.27
CA GLU A 347 14.82 6.70 -5.15
C GLU A 347 15.62 6.06 -4.00
N ASN A 348 14.98 5.36 -3.07
CA ASN A 348 15.70 4.59 -2.05
C ASN A 348 16.58 3.48 -2.67
N PHE A 349 16.30 3.07 -3.91
CA PHE A 349 17.17 2.14 -4.63
C PHE A 349 18.49 2.77 -5.09
N LEU A 350 18.65 4.10 -5.05
CA LEU A 350 19.94 4.77 -5.31
C LEU A 350 21.00 4.43 -4.25
N PHE A 351 20.58 4.00 -3.05
CA PHE A 351 21.49 3.57 -2.00
C PHE A 351 22.06 2.17 -2.24
N TYR A 352 21.61 1.48 -3.30
CA TYR A 352 22.05 0.15 -3.65
C TYR A 352 22.71 0.15 -5.04
N PRO A 353 23.74 -0.69 -5.25
CA PRO A 353 24.24 -0.91 -6.60
C PRO A 353 23.15 -1.56 -7.47
N PRO A 354 23.08 -1.25 -8.78
CA PRO A 354 22.12 -1.86 -9.71
C PRO A 354 22.19 -3.39 -9.81
N GLU A 355 23.33 -3.96 -9.42
CA GLU A 355 23.60 -5.40 -9.39
C GLU A 355 23.34 -6.01 -7.99
N ALA A 356 22.78 -5.24 -7.06
CA ALA A 356 22.52 -5.70 -5.69
C ALA A 356 21.62 -6.93 -5.65
N TRP A 357 22.03 -7.91 -4.85
CA TRP A 357 21.20 -9.05 -4.51
C TRP A 357 20.45 -8.81 -3.20
N LEU A 358 19.17 -8.48 -3.34
CA LEU A 358 18.27 -8.30 -2.20
C LEU A 358 17.77 -9.67 -1.73
N HIS A 359 18.00 -9.99 -0.47
CA HIS A 359 17.57 -11.23 0.16
C HIS A 359 17.01 -10.95 1.55
N VAL A 360 16.04 -11.77 1.96
CA VAL A 360 15.46 -11.68 3.31
C VAL A 360 16.46 -12.28 4.30
N PRO A 361 16.78 -11.60 5.40
CA PRO A 361 17.58 -12.17 6.47
C PRO A 361 17.00 -13.50 6.98
N PHE A 362 17.87 -14.48 7.22
CA PHE A 362 17.49 -15.85 7.54
C PHE A 362 16.73 -15.97 8.88
N ASP A 363 16.82 -14.97 9.75
CA ASP A 363 16.25 -14.93 11.09
C ASP A 363 14.86 -14.29 11.18
N ILE A 364 14.38 -13.64 10.11
CA ILE A 364 13.13 -12.84 10.13
C ILE A 364 11.88 -13.69 9.89
N LYS A 365 11.95 -14.80 9.15
CA LYS A 365 10.80 -15.68 8.86
C LYS A 365 11.12 -17.14 9.08
N ILE A 366 11.26 -17.50 10.35
CA ILE A 366 11.37 -18.88 10.79
C ILE A 366 10.03 -19.29 11.40
N MET A 367 9.45 -20.38 10.90
CA MET A 367 8.29 -21.01 11.55
C MET A 367 8.63 -21.29 13.01
N PRO A 368 7.68 -21.21 13.96
CA PRO A 368 7.99 -21.31 15.40
C PRO A 368 8.81 -22.54 15.81
N HIS A 369 8.79 -23.61 15.01
CA HIS A 369 9.51 -24.85 15.26
C HIS A 369 10.88 -24.97 14.55
N HIS A 370 11.26 -24.07 13.62
CA HIS A 370 12.62 -24.15 13.09
C HIS A 370 13.63 -23.52 14.06
N LEU A 371 14.77 -24.18 14.18
CA LEU A 371 15.87 -23.73 15.02
C LEU A 371 16.44 -22.43 14.46
N LYS A 372 16.44 -21.38 15.29
CA LYS A 372 17.19 -20.15 15.02
C LYS A 372 18.65 -20.44 15.32
N ILE A 373 19.45 -20.77 14.30
CA ILE A 373 20.91 -20.85 14.44
C ILE A 373 21.43 -19.41 14.26
N PRO A 374 21.92 -18.73 15.32
CA PRO A 374 22.49 -17.41 15.16
C PRO A 374 23.69 -17.50 14.21
N SER A 375 23.80 -16.62 13.22
CA SER A 375 24.99 -16.50 12.38
C SER A 375 26.12 -15.84 13.17
N SER A 376 26.63 -16.51 14.21
CA SER A 376 27.79 -16.03 14.97
C SER A 376 29.11 -16.26 14.22
N LEU A 377 29.08 -16.88 13.03
CA LEU A 377 30.28 -17.25 12.26
C LEU A 377 31.07 -16.05 11.69
N PHE A 378 30.54 -14.82 11.75
CA PHE A 378 31.25 -13.60 11.27
C PHE A 378 31.33 -12.46 12.30
N ARG A 379 31.04 -12.70 13.58
CA ARG A 379 31.49 -11.78 14.65
C ARG A 379 32.95 -12.08 14.98
N ASN A 380 33.86 -11.68 14.09
CA ASN A 380 35.27 -11.56 14.44
C ASN A 380 35.51 -10.15 15.00
N ASN A 381 36.23 -10.15 16.12
CA ASN A 381 36.74 -9.05 16.95
C ASN A 381 36.89 -7.67 16.32
#